data_AF-F4KUK7-F1
#
_entry.id   AF-F4KUK7-F1
#
_cell.length_a   1.000
_cell.length_b   1.000
_cell.length_c   1.000
_cell.angle_alpha   90.00
_cell.angle_beta   90.00
_cell.angle_gamma   90.00
#
_symmetry.space_group_name_H-M   'P 1'
#
loop_
_entity.id
_entity.type
_entity.pdbx_description
1 polymer ?
#
loop_
_entity_poly.entity_id
_entity_poly.type
_entity_poly.pdbx_seq_one_letter_code
_entity_poly.pdbx_strand_id
1 'polypeptide(L)'
;MDGVSKQLLDQFHELTLQEFTDVCMDQHLEVNVRNLLTFLIDEEMISSSCIRRFTIVKEYRRLRQKNASNKTGIVNKLAERYHLSGRAVWSMLQKEKVL
;
A
#
# COMPACT_ATOMS: atom_id res chain seq x y z
N MET A 1 -5.47 19.51 0.86
CA MET A 1 -4.55 18.76 1.73
C MET A 1 -4.91 19.21 3.12
N ASP A 2 -5.45 18.33 3.96
CA ASP A 2 -5.67 18.70 5.36
C ASP A 2 -4.30 19.06 5.95
N GLY A 3 -4.19 20.33 6.33
CA GLY A 3 -2.94 20.95 6.75
C GLY A 3 -2.61 20.51 8.16
N VAL A 4 -2.05 19.30 8.31
CA VAL A 4 -1.37 18.87 9.53
C VAL A 4 -0.28 19.90 9.81
N SER A 5 -0.31 20.48 11.02
CA SER A 5 0.73 21.45 11.40
C SER A 5 2.08 20.74 11.36
N LYS A 6 3.15 21.48 11.01
CA LYS A 6 4.51 20.93 11.00
C LYS A 6 4.84 20.25 12.33
N GLN A 7 4.47 20.87 13.45
CA GLN A 7 4.68 20.32 14.79
C GLN A 7 3.97 18.98 15.00
N LEU A 8 2.73 18.83 14.54
CA LEU A 8 1.99 17.57 14.68
C LEU A 8 2.62 16.47 13.80
N LEU A 9 3.09 16.83 12.60
CA LEU A 9 3.80 15.90 11.72
C LEU A 9 5.15 15.47 12.30
N ASP A 10 5.92 16.41 12.85
CA ASP A 10 7.21 16.13 13.50
C ASP A 10 6.99 15.18 14.70
N GLN A 11 5.99 15.45 15.54
CA GLN A 11 5.64 14.60 16.68
C GLN A 11 5.18 13.20 16.22
N PHE A 12 4.39 13.11 15.16
CA PHE A 12 3.97 11.83 14.58
C PHE A 12 5.18 11.00 14.15
N HIS A 13 6.16 11.62 13.49
CA HIS A 13 7.39 10.94 13.09
C HIS A 13 8.20 10.45 14.30
N GLU A 14 8.39 11.29 15.31
CA GLU A 14 9.13 10.95 16.52
C GLU A 14 8.49 9.76 17.26
N LEU A 15 7.17 9.83 17.51
CA LEU A 15 6.44 8.76 18.20
C LEU A 15 6.46 7.44 17.41
N THR A 16 6.21 7.50 16.11
CA THR A 16 6.21 6.31 15.25
C THR A 16 7.58 5.63 15.23
N LEU A 17 8.66 6.41 15.16
CA LEU A 17 10.02 5.86 15.15
C LEU A 17 10.43 5.29 16.51
N GLN A 18 10.04 5.97 17.60
CA GLN A 18 10.26 5.49 18.96
C GLN A 18 9.58 4.13 19.17
N GLU A 19 8.26 4.05 18.93
CA GLU A 19 7.48 2.82 19.11
C GLU A 19 7.98 1.69 18.21
N PHE A 20 8.28 1.99 16.94
CA PHE A 20 8.85 0.99 16.02
C PHE A 20 10.19 0.44 16.52
N THR A 21 11.05 1.30 17.09
CA THR A 21 12.36 0.89 17.61
C THR A 21 12.19 0.01 18.85
N ASP A 22 11.28 0.39 19.74
CA ASP A 22 10.97 -0.36 20.96
C ASP A 22 10.42 -1.76 20.61
N VAL A 23 9.48 -1.86 19.66
CA VAL A 23 8.97 -3.15 19.15
C VAL A 23 10.09 -3.99 18.53
N CYS A 24 10.98 -3.38 17.75
CA CYS A 24 12.12 -4.11 17.17
C CYS A 24 13.05 -4.66 18.25
N MET A 25 13.32 -3.88 19.30
CA MET A 25 14.16 -4.32 20.41
C MET A 25 13.53 -5.47 21.18
N ASP A 26 12.26 -5.35 21.53
CA ASP A 26 11.50 -6.34 22.30
C ASP A 26 11.36 -7.67 21.55
N GLN A 27 11.17 -7.62 20.24
CA GLN A 27 10.98 -8.80 19.39
C GLN A 27 12.28 -9.30 18.74
N HIS A 28 13.42 -8.69 19.05
CA HIS A 28 14.72 -8.99 18.43
C HIS A 28 14.70 -8.92 16.89
N LEU A 29 13.99 -7.93 16.35
CA LEU A 29 13.91 -7.65 14.92
C LEU A 29 14.95 -6.59 14.51
N GLU A 30 15.36 -6.64 13.25
CA GLU A 30 16.17 -5.58 12.67
C GLU A 30 15.35 -4.31 12.40
N VAL A 31 15.94 -3.15 12.69
CA VAL A 31 15.37 -1.84 12.32
C VAL A 31 15.59 -1.62 10.83
N ASN A 32 14.62 -2.02 10.01
CA ASN A 32 14.66 -1.85 8.56
C ASN A 32 13.28 -1.47 7.99
N VAL A 33 13.26 -1.01 6.73
CA VAL A 33 12.04 -0.52 6.07
C VAL A 33 10.95 -1.59 5.95
N ARG A 34 11.34 -2.87 5.80
CA ARG A 34 10.35 -3.96 5.72
C ARG A 34 9.61 -4.10 7.04
N ASN A 35 10.33 -4.13 8.15
CA ASN A 35 9.74 -4.24 9.48
C ASN A 35 8.94 -2.99 9.86
N LEU A 36 9.39 -1.80 9.43
CA LEU A 36 8.60 -0.58 9.58
C LEU A 36 7.26 -0.66 8.83
N LEU A 37 7.26 -1.15 7.59
CA LEU A 37 6.00 -1.32 6.84
C LEU A 37 5.07 -2.32 7.52
N THR A 38 5.60 -3.42 8.07
CA THR A 38 4.81 -4.38 8.85
C THR A 38 4.22 -3.72 10.10
N PHE A 39 5.03 -3.03 10.89
CA PHE A 39 4.59 -2.29 12.07
C PHE A 39 3.45 -1.30 11.75
N LEU A 40 3.61 -0.49 10.69
CA LEU A 40 2.58 0.46 10.26
C LEU A 40 1.28 -0.21 9.80
N ILE A 41 1.33 -1.48 9.36
CA ILE A 41 0.15 -2.25 8.99
C ILE A 41 -0.51 -2.82 10.24
N ASP A 42 0.27 -3.36 11.17
CA ASP A 42 -0.21 -3.96 12.41
C ASP A 42 -0.87 -2.91 13.32
N GLU A 43 -0.32 -1.70 13.38
CA GLU A 43 -0.90 -0.53 14.07
C GLU A 43 -2.04 0.16 13.29
N GLU A 44 -2.55 -0.48 12.23
CA GLU A 44 -3.63 0.01 11.34
C GLU A 44 -3.39 1.39 10.68
N MET A 45 -2.19 1.97 10.80
CA MET A 45 -1.82 3.24 10.15
C MET A 45 -1.87 3.13 8.61
N ILE A 46 -1.59 1.94 8.07
CA ILE A 46 -1.78 1.61 6.65
C ILE A 46 -2.89 0.58 6.51
N SER A 47 -4.09 1.06 6.16
CA SER A 47 -5.23 0.16 5.95
C SER A 47 -5.00 -0.86 4.82
N SER A 48 -5.52 -2.07 5.01
CA SER A 48 -5.52 -3.14 4.00
C SER A 48 -6.12 -2.71 2.65
N SER A 49 -7.11 -1.82 2.68
CA SER A 49 -7.72 -1.21 1.49
C SER A 49 -6.73 -0.33 0.71
N CYS A 50 -5.86 0.41 1.40
CA CYS A 50 -4.79 1.18 0.78
C CYS A 50 -3.73 0.25 0.16
N ILE A 51 -3.32 -0.81 0.86
CA ILE A 51 -2.35 -1.80 0.36
C ILE A 51 -2.87 -2.44 -0.94
N ARG A 52 -4.11 -2.94 -0.93
CA ARG A 52 -4.72 -3.57 -2.11
C ARG A 52 -4.76 -2.60 -3.29
N ARG A 53 -5.27 -1.38 -3.06
CA ARG A 53 -5.38 -0.37 -4.11
C ARG A 53 -4.02 0.01 -4.69
N PHE A 54 -3.04 0.28 -3.84
CA PHE A 54 -1.68 0.63 -4.27
C PHE A 54 -1.07 -0.49 -5.13
N THR A 55 -1.09 -1.72 -4.64
CA THR A 55 -0.50 -2.88 -5.32
C THR A 55 -1.15 -3.13 -6.68
N ILE A 56 -2.48 -3.15 -6.75
CA ILE A 56 -3.23 -3.39 -7.99
C ILE A 56 -2.93 -2.32 -9.04
N VAL A 57 -2.91 -1.05 -8.63
CA VAL A 57 -2.67 0.07 -9.54
C VAL A 57 -1.25 0.06 -10.09
N LYS A 58 -0.25 -0.21 -9.24
CA LYS A 58 1.15 -0.29 -9.67
C LYS A 58 1.38 -1.46 -10.61
N GLU A 59 0.84 -2.64 -10.29
CA GLU A 59 0.96 -3.81 -11.15
C GLU A 59 0.23 -3.63 -12.48
N TYR A 60 -0.95 -3.02 -12.49
CA TYR A 60 -1.67 -2.70 -13.72
C TYR A 60 -0.83 -1.81 -14.64
N ARG A 61 -0.26 -0.72 -14.10
CA ARG A 61 0.62 0.18 -14.88
C ARG A 61 1.84 -0.55 -15.42
N ARG A 62 2.48 -1.38 -14.60
CA ARG A 62 3.64 -2.19 -14.99
C ARG A 62 3.31 -3.17 -16.11
N LEU A 63 2.17 -3.85 -16.03
CA LEU A 63 1.72 -4.80 -17.05
C LEU A 63 1.34 -4.10 -18.35
N ARG A 64 0.68 -2.94 -18.28
CA ARG A 64 0.33 -2.11 -19.44
C ARG A 64 1.57 -1.58 -20.17
N GLN A 65 2.64 -1.27 -19.44
CA GLN A 65 3.92 -0.85 -20.03
C GLN A 65 4.68 -2.01 -20.67
N LYS A 66 4.60 -3.22 -20.10
CA LYS A 66 5.34 -4.40 -20.57
C LYS A 66 4.65 -5.16 -21.72
N ASN A 67 3.34 -5.03 -21.91
CA ASN A 67 2.58 -5.73 -22.95
C ASN A 67 1.39 -4.89 -23.45
N ALA A 68 1.16 -4.90 -24.77
CA ALA A 68 -0.03 -4.36 -25.43
C ALA A 68 -1.30 -5.20 -25.22
N SER A 69 -1.37 -6.01 -24.17
CA SER A 69 -2.59 -6.75 -23.80
C SER A 69 -3.72 -5.77 -23.50
N ASN A 70 -4.92 -6.08 -23.98
CA ASN A 70 -6.08 -5.23 -23.79
C ASN A 70 -6.43 -5.08 -22.30
N LYS A 71 -7.08 -3.95 -21.98
CA LYS A 71 -7.47 -3.52 -20.63
C LYS A 71 -8.13 -4.65 -19.82
N THR A 72 -9.05 -5.37 -20.45
CA THR A 72 -9.81 -6.48 -19.85
C THR A 72 -8.92 -7.66 -19.49
N GLY A 73 -7.96 -8.04 -20.34
CA GLY A 73 -7.04 -9.14 -20.08
C GLY A 73 -6.13 -8.88 -18.87
N ILE A 74 -5.64 -7.65 -18.71
CA ILE A 74 -4.82 -7.27 -17.54
C ILE A 74 -5.68 -7.31 -16.27
N VAL A 75 -6.91 -6.80 -16.32
CA VAL A 75 -7.83 -6.83 -15.17
C VAL A 75 -8.11 -8.26 -14.72
N ASN A 76 -8.43 -9.17 -15.65
CA ASN A 76 -8.71 -10.57 -15.31
C ASN A 76 -7.47 -11.25 -14.69
N LYS A 77 -6.28 -11.00 -15.24
CA LYS A 77 -5.03 -11.53 -14.69
C LYS A 77 -4.75 -11.04 -13.27
N LEU A 78 -5.03 -9.77 -12.97
CA LEU A 78 -4.86 -9.21 -11.63
C LEU A 78 -5.91 -9.76 -10.67
N ALA A 79 -7.16 -9.91 -11.13
CA ALA A 79 -8.24 -10.49 -10.35
C ALA A 79 -7.88 -11.92 -9.89
N GLU A 80 -7.42 -12.76 -10.81
CA GLU A 80 -6.98 -14.12 -10.52
C GLU A 80 -5.78 -14.16 -9.57
N ARG A 81 -4.71 -13.41 -9.87
CA ARG A 81 -3.46 -13.40 -9.09
C ARG A 81 -3.65 -13.00 -7.63
N TYR A 82 -4.54 -12.04 -7.38
CA TYR A 82 -4.75 -11.49 -6.04
C TYR A 82 -6.05 -11.99 -5.39
N HIS A 83 -6.71 -12.99 -5.98
CA HIS A 83 -7.98 -13.54 -5.50
C HIS A 83 -9.06 -12.47 -5.27
N LEU A 84 -9.18 -11.53 -6.21
CA LEU A 84 -10.16 -10.45 -6.21
C LEU A 84 -11.21 -10.67 -7.29
N SER A 85 -12.39 -10.08 -7.12
CA SER A 85 -13.34 -10.00 -8.23
C SER A 85 -12.85 -9.00 -9.28
N GLY A 86 -13.14 -9.25 -10.56
CA GLY A 86 -12.84 -8.29 -11.63
C GLY A 86 -13.43 -6.90 -11.34
N ARG A 87 -14.63 -6.85 -10.76
CA ARG A 87 -15.29 -5.60 -10.34
C ARG A 87 -14.51 -4.83 -9.28
N ALA A 88 -13.90 -5.53 -8.32
CA ALA A 88 -13.06 -4.90 -7.30
C ALA A 88 -11.81 -4.28 -7.93
N VAL A 89 -11.15 -4.99 -8.85
CA VAL A 89 -10.00 -4.46 -9.61
C VAL A 89 -10.41 -3.23 -10.43
N TRP A 90 -11.52 -3.30 -11.16
CA TRP A 90 -12.08 -2.17 -11.92
C TRP A 90 -12.32 -0.93 -11.05
N SER A 91 -12.98 -1.11 -9.90
CA SER A 91 -13.27 -0.01 -8.97
C SER A 91 -12.00 0.66 -8.44
N MET A 92 -10.97 -0.12 -8.08
CA MET A 92 -9.68 0.42 -7.63
C MET A 92 -8.98 1.24 -8.71
N LEU A 93 -8.97 0.74 -9.95
CA LEU A 93 -8.31 1.42 -11.07
C LEU A 93 -9.08 2.69 -11.50
N GLN A 94 -10.42 2.72 -11.39
CA GLN A 94 -11.24 3.90 -11.64
C GLN A 94 -10.99 5.00 -10.60
N LYS A 95 -10.93 4.62 -9.30
CA LYS A 95 -10.69 5.55 -8.20
C LYS A 95 -9.37 6.32 -8.36
N GLU A 96 -8.35 5.67 -8.91
CA GLU A 96 -7.03 6.26 -9.15
C GLU A 96 -6.87 6.84 -10.58
N LYS A 97 -7.96 6.93 -11.35
CA LYS A 97 -7.99 7.50 -12.72
C LYS A 97 -6.95 6.90 -13.67
N VAL A 98 -6.73 5.59 -13.59
CA VAL A 98 -5.75 4.85 -14.43
C VAL A 98 -6.42 4.14 -15.61
N LEU A 99 -7.75 4.24 -15.71
CA LEU A 99 -8.59 3.64 -16.73
C LEU A 99 -9.18 4.64 -17.70
#